data_AF-A0A8H8NEI9-F1
#
_entry.id   AF-A0A8H8NEI9-F1
#
_cell.length_a   1.000
_cell.length_b   1.000
_cell.length_c   1.000
_cell.angle_alpha   90.00
_cell.angle_beta   90.00
_cell.angle_gamma   90.00
#
_symmetry.space_group_name_H-M   'P 1'
#
loop_
_entity.id
_entity.type
_entity.pdbx_description
1 polymer ?
#
loop_
_entity_poly.entity_id
_entity_poly.type
_entity_poly.pdbx_seq_one_letter_code
_entity_poly.pdbx_strand_id
1 'polypeptide(L)'
;MGSPSAQSHYERALSRRTLSLLGDIESGYIKDVFEIPHPPWAQQYVTPEEALVKIKNKKVRDFYEKQNQTLAKYSEVDELLSGELVHSVLHSFENPTETTPLVQTEGSKREKDKERLVSLAINLNFALNVVLLTAKGVAVLLSGSVSIWASFVDSFMDFLSTVIVIWTSIVISRYKKKGGQDSGKYPTGKQRMEPLGVVIFSVFMIAMFLQVGVEGVKRLVAKEQEAFNLDKTTLTIMGVTIATKTVAWLLSARVKSNGVQALAQDNKNDVFFTTFSVIFPGVGTALQLPWLDPLGGVILSLYIIIEWTETLMLNFRQLSGRAADPDEYRRMLYLITRFKMPKVSYLEVYHAGTELICEADLQFSKETPFEVVHNVSEAIQVALECLEDVNRAYIHADFTVLNPASHVRRRE
;
A
#
# COMPACT_ATOMS: atom_id res chain seq x y z
N MET A 1 17.78 -7.33 -9.05
CA MET A 1 18.07 -7.07 -7.63
C MET A 1 18.62 -5.67 -7.53
N GLY A 2 17.88 -4.76 -6.91
CA GLY A 2 18.33 -3.41 -6.58
C GLY A 2 17.58 -3.08 -5.31
N SER A 3 18.31 -2.95 -4.20
CA SER A 3 17.74 -2.51 -2.93
C SER A 3 17.03 -1.17 -3.15
N PRO A 4 15.89 -0.91 -2.49
CA PRO A 4 15.37 0.44 -2.42
C PRO A 4 16.45 1.29 -1.74
N SER A 5 16.99 2.26 -2.48
CA SER A 5 18.09 3.10 -2.02
C SER A 5 17.70 3.87 -0.76
N ALA A 6 18.55 3.83 0.26
CA ALA A 6 18.48 4.57 1.53
C ALA A 6 17.96 6.03 1.46
N GLN A 7 18.02 6.68 0.28
CA GLN A 7 17.49 8.01 0.02
C GLN A 7 15.96 8.16 0.12
N SER A 8 15.15 7.13 -0.20
CA SER A 8 13.67 7.20 -0.12
C SER A 8 13.15 7.32 1.32
N HIS A 9 13.83 6.61 2.24
CA HIS A 9 13.56 6.59 3.68
C HIS A 9 13.77 7.97 4.32
N TYR A 10 14.72 8.72 3.78
CA TYR A 10 15.20 10.00 4.27
C TYR A 10 14.20 11.16 4.11
N GLU A 11 13.60 11.29 2.92
CA GLU A 11 12.74 12.44 2.57
C GLU A 11 11.39 12.43 3.29
N ARG A 12 10.93 11.26 3.77
CA ARG A 12 9.63 11.10 4.43
C ARG A 12 9.63 11.66 5.87
N ALA A 13 10.70 11.39 6.63
CA ALA A 13 10.91 11.88 8.00
C ALA A 13 11.01 13.42 8.07
N LEU A 14 11.58 14.06 7.04
CA LEU A 14 11.70 15.51 6.91
C LEU A 14 10.38 16.26 6.76
N SER A 15 9.34 15.60 6.23
CA SER A 15 8.14 16.30 5.77
C SER A 15 7.12 16.66 6.85
N ARG A 16 7.29 16.17 8.10
CA ARG A 16 6.16 16.13 9.05
C ARG A 16 6.37 16.65 10.47
N ARG A 17 7.60 16.90 10.94
CA ARG A 17 7.92 17.76 12.10
C ARG A 17 9.42 17.69 12.44
N THR A 18 10.28 18.18 11.55
CA THR A 18 11.70 18.38 11.87
C THR A 18 12.07 19.81 11.49
N LEU A 19 11.78 20.72 12.42
CA LEU A 19 12.26 22.11 12.39
C LEU A 19 13.49 22.15 13.29
N SER A 20 14.66 22.36 12.66
CA SER A 20 16.01 22.23 13.26
C SER A 20 16.31 20.75 13.57
N LEU A 21 17.49 20.17 13.32
CA LEU A 21 18.77 20.48 13.94
C LEU A 21 19.91 19.83 13.10
N LEU A 22 21.07 20.48 12.97
CA LEU A 22 22.38 19.88 12.66
C LEU A 22 23.48 20.94 12.70
N GLY A 23 24.41 20.77 13.65
CA GLY A 23 25.66 21.50 13.77
C GLY A 23 26.87 20.67 13.29
N ASP A 24 28.01 21.35 13.20
CA ASP A 24 29.27 20.87 12.64
C ASP A 24 29.82 19.58 13.27
N ILE A 25 30.21 18.66 12.41
CA ILE A 25 30.64 17.29 12.71
C ILE A 25 32.10 17.30 13.19
N GLU A 26 32.34 17.47 14.49
CA GLU A 26 33.67 17.24 15.11
C GLU A 26 33.63 16.72 16.57
N SER A 27 32.62 15.93 16.98
CA SER A 27 32.65 15.23 18.29
C SER A 27 32.82 13.72 18.13
N GLY A 28 33.97 13.20 18.55
CA GLY A 28 34.37 11.79 18.45
C GLY A 28 33.60 10.79 19.34
N TYR A 29 32.30 10.99 19.56
CA TYR A 29 31.43 10.16 20.42
C TYR A 29 30.63 9.07 19.65
N ILE A 30 31.09 8.68 18.46
CA ILE A 30 30.26 7.97 17.46
C ILE A 30 30.00 6.47 17.76
N LYS A 31 30.54 5.85 18.81
CA LYS A 31 30.54 4.37 18.91
C LYS A 31 29.67 3.68 19.97
N ASP A 32 29.41 4.27 21.13
CA ASP A 32 28.91 3.47 22.27
C ASP A 32 27.39 3.19 22.27
N VAL A 33 26.61 3.87 21.42
CA VAL A 33 25.14 3.71 21.37
C VAL A 33 24.71 2.48 20.55
N PHE A 34 25.50 2.12 19.52
CA PHE A 34 25.23 1.04 18.57
C PHE A 34 26.28 -0.06 18.66
N GLU A 35 26.19 -0.92 19.68
CA GLU A 35 27.13 -2.03 19.86
C GLU A 35 26.42 -3.35 20.10
N ILE A 36 25.62 -3.75 19.11
CA ILE A 36 25.33 -5.17 18.96
C ILE A 36 25.89 -5.55 17.59
N PRO A 37 26.91 -6.43 17.49
CA PRO A 37 27.31 -7.02 16.22
C PRO A 37 26.04 -7.56 15.55
N HIS A 38 25.65 -7.02 14.40
CA HIS A 38 24.51 -7.58 13.69
C HIS A 38 24.98 -8.93 13.13
N PRO A 39 24.33 -10.05 13.48
CA PRO A 39 24.75 -11.30 12.89
C PRO A 39 24.44 -11.21 11.38
N PRO A 40 25.24 -11.78 10.47
CA PRO A 40 25.09 -11.56 9.04
C PRO A 40 23.95 -12.43 8.48
N TRP A 41 22.71 -12.19 8.93
CA TRP A 41 21.57 -13.08 8.70
C TRP A 41 21.30 -13.20 7.19
N ALA A 42 21.45 -12.08 6.47
CA ALA A 42 21.31 -12.03 5.02
C ALA A 42 22.36 -12.90 4.30
N GLN A 43 23.56 -13.04 4.83
CA GLN A 43 24.62 -13.83 4.20
C GLN A 43 24.56 -15.30 4.61
N GLN A 44 24.05 -15.60 5.80
CA GLN A 44 24.02 -16.96 6.37
C GLN A 44 22.73 -17.73 6.09
N TYR A 45 21.58 -17.05 6.09
CA TYR A 45 20.27 -17.70 6.08
C TYR A 45 19.42 -17.40 4.83
N VAL A 46 19.84 -16.47 3.96
CA VAL A 46 19.11 -16.23 2.71
C VAL A 46 19.30 -17.42 1.78
N THR A 47 18.18 -17.98 1.34
CA THR A 47 18.19 -19.02 0.32
C THR A 47 18.18 -18.36 -1.07
N PRO A 48 19.17 -18.61 -1.94
CA PRO A 48 19.22 -17.98 -3.26
C PRO A 48 18.01 -18.39 -4.12
N GLU A 49 17.56 -17.50 -5.00
CA GLU A 49 16.37 -17.72 -5.86
C GLU A 49 16.49 -19.02 -6.68
N GLU A 50 17.69 -19.35 -7.15
CA GLU A 50 17.96 -20.60 -7.88
C GLU A 50 17.68 -21.85 -7.04
N ALA A 51 17.91 -21.80 -5.73
CA ALA A 51 17.63 -22.89 -4.82
C ALA A 51 16.12 -22.98 -4.53
N LEU A 52 15.41 -21.85 -4.40
CA LEU A 52 13.95 -21.81 -4.20
C LEU A 52 13.19 -22.51 -5.34
N VAL A 53 13.58 -22.25 -6.59
CA VAL A 53 12.96 -22.86 -7.78
C VAL A 53 13.15 -24.38 -7.79
N LYS A 54 14.28 -24.88 -7.27
CA LYS A 54 14.59 -26.32 -7.19
C LYS A 54 13.79 -27.06 -6.11
N ILE A 55 13.22 -26.36 -5.12
CA ILE A 55 12.42 -26.97 -4.07
C ILE A 55 11.07 -27.43 -4.63
N LYS A 56 10.83 -28.74 -4.69
CA LYS A 56 9.58 -29.31 -5.22
C LYS A 56 8.38 -29.16 -4.27
N ASN A 57 8.60 -29.16 -2.95
CA ASN A 57 7.52 -29.06 -1.97
C ASN A 57 7.11 -27.60 -1.77
N LYS A 58 5.85 -27.28 -2.15
CA LYS A 58 5.29 -25.93 -2.03
C LYS A 58 5.41 -25.36 -0.61
N LYS A 59 5.08 -26.12 0.43
CA LYS A 59 5.12 -25.64 1.82
C LYS A 59 6.53 -25.24 2.26
N VAL A 60 7.54 -26.00 1.81
CA VAL A 60 8.95 -25.72 2.12
C VAL A 60 9.43 -24.49 1.35
N ARG A 61 9.02 -24.35 0.09
CA ARG A 61 9.32 -23.16 -0.72
C ARG A 61 8.72 -21.90 -0.10
N ASP A 62 7.43 -21.94 0.23
CA ASP A 62 6.70 -20.84 0.87
C ASP A 62 7.37 -20.42 2.20
N PHE A 63 7.91 -21.39 2.97
CA PHE A 63 8.67 -21.10 4.19
C PHE A 63 9.96 -20.31 3.91
N TYR A 64 10.79 -20.75 2.96
CA TYR A 64 12.03 -20.05 2.63
C TYR A 64 11.79 -18.71 1.93
N GLU A 65 10.72 -18.59 1.12
CA GLU A 65 10.30 -17.30 0.57
C GLU A 65 9.93 -16.32 1.68
N LYS A 66 9.16 -16.77 2.68
CA LYS A 66 8.82 -15.95 3.84
C LYS A 66 10.05 -15.58 4.67
N GLN A 67 10.97 -16.52 4.89
CA GLN A 67 12.24 -16.26 5.57
C GLN A 67 13.03 -15.17 4.83
N ASN A 68 13.21 -15.29 3.52
CA ASN A 68 13.92 -14.30 2.72
C ASN A 68 13.27 -12.92 2.79
N GLN A 69 11.93 -12.83 2.80
CA GLN A 69 11.21 -11.57 2.99
C GLN A 69 11.49 -10.95 4.36
N THR A 70 11.47 -11.74 5.44
CA THR A 70 11.82 -11.25 6.79
C THR A 70 13.26 -10.77 6.85
N LEU A 71 14.20 -11.50 6.23
CA LEU A 71 15.62 -11.14 6.20
C LEU A 71 15.88 -9.86 5.38
N ALA A 72 15.15 -9.66 4.28
CA ALA A 72 15.21 -8.43 3.51
C ALA A 72 14.78 -7.21 4.36
N LYS A 73 13.72 -7.35 5.17
CA LYS A 73 13.27 -6.32 6.11
C LYS A 73 14.30 -6.00 7.19
N TYR A 74 15.06 -6.98 7.68
CA TYR A 74 16.15 -6.72 8.63
C TYR A 74 17.36 -6.06 7.97
N SER A 75 17.68 -6.45 6.74
CA SER A 75 18.72 -5.79 5.96
C SER A 75 18.39 -4.31 5.69
N GLU A 76 17.12 -3.98 5.45
CA GLU A 76 16.63 -2.60 5.34
C GLU A 76 16.91 -1.81 6.62
N VAL A 77 16.62 -2.40 7.79
CA VAL A 77 16.91 -1.78 9.10
C VAL A 77 18.41 -1.59 9.31
N ASP A 78 19.23 -2.58 8.97
CA ASP A 78 20.69 -2.48 9.10
C ASP A 78 21.28 -1.39 8.18
N GLU A 79 20.79 -1.28 6.95
CA GLU A 79 21.17 -0.22 6.01
C GLU A 79 20.75 1.16 6.53
N LEU A 80 19.54 1.27 7.09
CA LEU A 80 19.03 2.51 7.69
C LEU A 80 19.91 2.98 8.87
N LEU A 81 20.20 2.06 9.81
CA LEU A 81 20.95 2.38 11.03
C LEU A 81 22.44 2.60 10.78
N SER A 82 23.01 2.00 9.74
CA SER A 82 24.39 2.25 9.30
C SER A 82 24.55 3.52 8.45
N GLY A 83 23.43 4.12 8.02
CA GLY A 83 23.41 5.36 7.27
C GLY A 83 23.74 6.59 8.12
N GLU A 84 24.12 7.68 7.46
CA GLU A 84 24.50 8.94 8.11
C GLU A 84 23.33 9.65 8.82
N LEU A 85 22.08 9.33 8.48
CA LEU A 85 20.88 10.00 9.00
C LEU A 85 20.76 9.89 10.52
N VAL A 86 20.81 8.68 11.08
CA VAL A 86 20.63 8.48 12.52
C VAL A 86 21.77 9.14 13.31
N HIS A 87 23.00 9.06 12.78
CA HIS A 87 24.16 9.74 13.36
C HIS A 87 24.03 11.26 13.32
N SER A 88 23.54 11.81 12.21
CA SER A 88 23.33 13.24 12.04
C SER A 88 22.25 13.78 12.99
N VAL A 89 21.16 13.03 13.17
CA VAL A 89 20.06 13.36 14.08
C VAL A 89 20.54 13.29 15.54
N LEU A 90 21.28 12.26 15.94
CA LEU A 90 21.88 12.16 17.27
C LEU A 90 22.82 13.34 17.58
N HIS A 91 23.71 13.67 16.64
CA HIS A 91 24.64 14.80 16.78
C HIS A 91 23.91 16.14 16.94
N SER A 92 22.75 16.27 16.30
CA SER A 92 21.94 17.47 16.30
C SER A 92 21.30 17.80 17.66
N PHE A 93 21.02 16.78 18.48
CA PHE A 93 20.47 16.95 19.83
C PHE A 93 21.50 17.46 20.83
N GLU A 94 22.76 17.09 20.66
CA GLU A 94 23.85 17.52 21.55
C GLU A 94 24.27 18.98 21.32
N ASN A 95 24.03 19.53 20.12
CA ASN A 95 24.48 20.88 19.72
C ASN A 95 23.39 21.70 18.99
N PRO A 96 22.38 22.26 19.69
CA PRO A 96 21.32 23.04 19.04
C PRO A 96 21.82 24.42 18.58
N THR A 97 21.71 24.73 17.27
CA THR A 97 22.06 26.06 16.71
C THR A 97 20.91 26.63 15.86
N GLU A 98 20.76 27.97 15.81
CA GLU A 98 19.64 28.67 15.13
C GLU A 98 19.65 28.58 13.59
N THR A 99 20.77 28.23 12.96
CA THR A 99 20.97 28.23 11.49
C THR A 99 20.96 26.84 10.85
N THR A 100 20.24 25.89 11.45
CA THR A 100 20.21 24.51 10.95
C THR A 100 19.71 24.42 9.50
N PRO A 101 20.49 23.80 8.58
CA PRO A 101 20.00 23.47 7.26
C PRO A 101 18.98 22.33 7.32
N LEU A 102 17.81 22.53 6.70
CA LEU A 102 16.92 21.43 6.32
C LEU A 102 17.72 20.53 5.36
N VAL A 103 17.93 19.28 5.74
CA VAL A 103 18.87 18.44 5.00
C VAL A 103 18.51 18.36 3.51
N GLN A 104 19.49 18.64 2.67
CA GLN A 104 19.38 18.59 1.22
C GLN A 104 19.81 17.20 0.73
N THR A 105 18.91 16.50 0.06
CA THR A 105 19.19 15.22 -0.60
C THR A 105 19.93 15.45 -1.93
N GLU A 106 21.19 14.98 -2.06
CA GLU A 106 21.91 14.95 -3.34
C GLU A 106 21.41 13.85 -4.33
N GLY A 107 20.41 13.04 -3.96
CA GLY A 107 19.81 11.99 -4.80
C GLY A 107 18.76 12.44 -5.83
N SER A 108 18.47 13.74 -5.89
CA SER A 108 17.21 14.30 -6.37
C SER A 108 16.80 13.96 -7.82
N LYS A 109 17.72 13.62 -8.74
CA LYS A 109 17.36 13.43 -10.16
C LYS A 109 16.74 12.06 -10.44
N ARG A 110 17.32 10.98 -9.91
CA ARG A 110 16.90 9.61 -10.24
C ARG A 110 15.57 9.22 -9.58
N GLU A 111 15.33 9.77 -8.39
CA GLU A 111 14.09 9.61 -7.64
C GLU A 111 12.95 10.42 -8.26
N LYS A 112 13.18 11.69 -8.60
CA LYS A 112 12.23 12.50 -9.38
C LYS A 112 11.86 11.86 -10.71
N ASP A 113 12.82 11.24 -11.41
CA ASP A 113 12.53 10.57 -12.67
C ASP A 113 11.67 9.29 -12.47
N LYS A 114 11.89 8.54 -11.39
CA LYS A 114 11.05 7.39 -11.04
C LYS A 114 9.64 7.82 -10.62
N GLU A 115 9.52 8.87 -9.81
CA GLU A 115 8.23 9.46 -9.42
C GLU A 115 7.46 10.01 -10.62
N ARG A 116 8.15 10.66 -11.57
CA ARG A 116 7.55 11.13 -12.83
C ARG A 116 7.04 9.97 -13.67
N LEU A 117 7.81 8.88 -13.79
CA LEU A 117 7.37 7.68 -14.51
C LEU A 117 6.13 7.05 -13.87
N VAL A 118 6.10 6.96 -12.53
CA VAL A 118 4.94 6.47 -11.78
C VAL A 118 3.72 7.37 -11.98
N SER A 119 3.90 8.69 -11.84
CA SER A 119 2.82 9.67 -12.01
C SER A 119 2.28 9.68 -13.45
N LEU A 120 3.16 9.52 -14.44
CA LEU A 120 2.80 9.45 -15.85
C LEU A 120 2.00 8.17 -16.12
N ALA A 121 2.40 7.02 -15.57
CA ALA A 121 1.65 5.78 -15.72
C ALA A 121 0.23 5.87 -15.13
N ILE A 122 0.08 6.46 -13.94
CA ILE A 122 -1.22 6.69 -13.30
C ILE A 122 -2.09 7.64 -14.14
N ASN A 123 -1.54 8.77 -14.56
CA ASN A 123 -2.27 9.76 -15.37
C ASN A 123 -2.66 9.22 -16.74
N LEU A 124 -1.81 8.39 -17.36
CA LEU A 124 -2.11 7.74 -18.63
C LEU A 124 -3.26 6.75 -18.48
N ASN A 125 -3.27 5.92 -17.44
CA ASN A 125 -4.38 4.99 -17.19
C ASN A 125 -5.69 5.73 -16.95
N PHE A 126 -5.65 6.85 -16.22
CA PHE A 126 -6.80 7.72 -16.04
C PHE A 126 -7.33 8.27 -17.37
N ALA A 127 -6.44 8.78 -18.22
CA ALA A 127 -6.83 9.27 -19.54
C ALA A 127 -7.48 8.17 -20.40
N LEU A 128 -6.95 6.95 -20.36
CA LEU A 128 -7.53 5.80 -21.06
C LEU A 128 -8.94 5.46 -20.54
N ASN A 129 -9.13 5.42 -19.22
CA ASN A 129 -10.44 5.18 -18.61
C ASN A 129 -11.46 6.28 -18.97
N VAL A 130 -11.04 7.55 -19.01
CA VAL A 130 -11.89 8.67 -19.47
C VAL A 130 -12.29 8.52 -20.94
N VAL A 131 -11.34 8.17 -21.81
CA VAL A 131 -11.61 7.98 -23.24
C VAL A 131 -12.58 6.82 -23.46
N LEU A 132 -12.35 5.68 -22.78
CA LEU A 132 -13.25 4.52 -22.85
C LEU A 132 -14.65 4.86 -22.35
N LEU A 133 -14.75 5.55 -21.21
CA LEU A 133 -16.04 5.99 -20.65
C LEU A 133 -16.78 6.91 -21.64
N THR A 134 -16.09 7.89 -22.22
CA THR A 134 -16.68 8.84 -23.17
C THR A 134 -17.16 8.13 -24.44
N ALA A 135 -16.34 7.25 -25.00
CA ALA A 135 -16.68 6.48 -26.20
C ALA A 135 -17.90 5.58 -25.97
N LYS A 136 -17.94 4.86 -24.84
CA LYS A 136 -19.09 4.03 -24.48
C LYS A 136 -20.33 4.87 -24.13
N GLY A 137 -20.16 6.03 -23.52
CA GLY A 137 -21.25 6.96 -23.23
C GLY A 137 -21.93 7.47 -24.49
N VAL A 138 -21.14 7.84 -25.50
CA VAL A 138 -21.67 8.19 -26.83
C VAL A 138 -22.38 6.99 -27.46
N ALA A 139 -21.81 5.79 -27.36
CA ALA A 139 -22.45 4.57 -27.87
C ALA A 139 -23.79 4.27 -27.18
N VAL A 140 -23.92 4.49 -25.87
CA VAL A 140 -25.19 4.36 -25.13
C VAL A 140 -26.24 5.36 -25.60
N LEU A 141 -25.86 6.62 -25.84
CA LEU A 141 -26.79 7.66 -26.27
C LEU A 141 -27.31 7.40 -27.69
N LEU A 142 -26.48 6.81 -28.55
CA LEU A 142 -26.84 6.48 -29.93
C LEU A 142 -27.55 5.13 -30.04
N SER A 143 -27.21 4.19 -29.17
CA SER A 143 -27.70 2.82 -29.19
C SER A 143 -28.55 2.59 -27.95
N GLY A 144 -29.88 2.61 -28.12
CA GLY A 144 -30.85 2.31 -27.06
C GLY A 144 -30.80 0.88 -26.51
N SER A 145 -29.65 0.20 -26.63
CA SER A 145 -29.42 -1.20 -26.30
C SER A 145 -28.98 -1.36 -24.85
N VAL A 146 -29.69 -2.22 -24.12
CA VAL A 146 -29.40 -2.57 -22.72
C VAL A 146 -27.98 -3.16 -22.56
N SER A 147 -27.47 -3.87 -23.57
CA SER A 147 -26.13 -4.46 -23.55
C SER A 147 -25.00 -3.40 -23.55
N ILE A 148 -25.19 -2.28 -24.26
CA ILE A 148 -24.19 -1.20 -24.31
C ILE A 148 -24.24 -0.38 -23.00
N TRP A 149 -25.43 -0.25 -22.39
CA TRP A 149 -25.59 0.30 -21.05
C TRP A 149 -24.78 -0.48 -20.00
N ALA A 150 -24.82 -1.82 -20.03
CA ALA A 150 -24.01 -2.64 -19.12
C ALA A 150 -22.50 -2.38 -19.30
N SER A 151 -22.03 -2.36 -20.56
CA SER A 151 -20.61 -2.08 -20.84
C SER A 151 -20.17 -0.67 -20.46
N PHE A 152 -21.08 0.32 -20.50
CA PHE A 152 -20.82 1.68 -20.04
C PHE A 152 -20.70 1.75 -18.52
N VAL A 153 -21.58 1.06 -17.79
CA VAL A 153 -21.52 0.97 -16.33
C VAL A 153 -20.18 0.42 -15.87
N ASP A 154 -19.66 -0.63 -16.53
CA ASP A 154 -18.33 -1.18 -16.23
C ASP A 154 -17.24 -0.10 -16.35
N SER A 155 -17.17 0.60 -17.49
CA SER A 155 -16.17 1.66 -17.69
C SER A 155 -16.38 2.88 -16.81
N PHE A 156 -17.61 3.13 -16.34
CA PHE A 156 -17.89 4.17 -15.35
C PHE A 156 -17.32 3.80 -13.99
N MET A 157 -17.38 2.53 -13.60
CA MET A 157 -16.78 2.06 -12.35
C MET A 157 -15.24 2.13 -12.39
N ASP A 158 -14.60 1.76 -13.50
CA ASP A 158 -13.16 1.91 -13.69
C ASP A 158 -12.71 3.37 -13.62
N PHE A 159 -13.51 4.27 -14.19
CA PHE A 159 -13.28 5.70 -14.08
C PHE A 159 -13.41 6.15 -12.63
N LEU A 160 -14.49 5.75 -11.95
CA LEU A 160 -14.75 6.12 -10.56
C LEU A 160 -13.66 5.61 -9.61
N SER A 161 -13.16 4.38 -9.79
CA SER A 161 -12.04 3.83 -9.02
C SER A 161 -10.79 4.70 -9.18
N THR A 162 -10.47 5.08 -10.42
CA THR A 162 -9.30 5.90 -10.74
C THR A 162 -9.45 7.33 -10.20
N VAL A 163 -10.65 7.90 -10.26
CA VAL A 163 -10.96 9.21 -9.65
C VAL A 163 -10.74 9.17 -8.15
N ILE A 164 -11.19 8.11 -7.47
CA ILE A 164 -11.01 7.98 -6.02
C ILE A 164 -9.54 7.91 -5.66
N VAL A 165 -8.75 7.08 -6.36
CA VAL A 165 -7.29 6.97 -6.16
C VAL A 165 -6.56 8.30 -6.40
N ILE A 166 -6.92 9.02 -7.48
CA ILE A 166 -6.32 10.33 -7.77
C ILE A 166 -6.76 11.36 -6.74
N TRP A 167 -8.03 11.38 -6.35
CA TRP A 167 -8.55 12.33 -5.37
C TRP A 167 -7.90 12.12 -4.00
N THR A 168 -7.78 10.87 -3.53
CA THR A 168 -7.10 10.55 -2.26
C THR A 168 -5.62 10.93 -2.34
N SER A 169 -4.93 10.58 -3.43
CA SER A 169 -3.53 10.96 -3.66
C SER A 169 -3.32 12.48 -3.66
N ILE A 170 -4.20 13.24 -4.32
CA ILE A 170 -4.15 14.71 -4.35
C ILE A 170 -4.44 15.30 -2.97
N VAL A 171 -5.44 14.79 -2.25
CA VAL A 171 -5.79 15.26 -0.90
C VAL A 171 -4.63 15.05 0.06
N ILE A 172 -4.00 13.88 0.04
CA ILE A 172 -2.84 13.55 0.86
C ILE A 172 -1.62 14.39 0.46
N SER A 173 -1.33 14.50 -0.83
CA SER A 173 -0.17 15.25 -1.34
C SER A 173 -0.30 16.76 -1.10
N ARG A 174 -1.49 17.33 -1.28
CA ARG A 174 -1.75 18.75 -0.95
C ARG A 174 -1.66 19.01 0.54
N TYR A 175 -2.06 18.06 1.39
CA TYR A 175 -1.89 18.18 2.83
C TYR A 175 -0.40 18.16 3.22
N LYS A 176 0.39 17.22 2.68
CA LYS A 176 1.86 17.16 2.87
C LYS A 176 2.53 18.47 2.42
N LYS A 177 2.18 19.00 1.23
CA LYS A 177 2.83 20.18 0.63
C LYS A 177 2.45 21.51 1.30
N LYS A 178 1.29 21.60 1.95
CA LYS A 178 0.83 22.83 2.64
C LYS A 178 1.31 22.95 4.09
N GLY A 179 2.20 22.08 4.57
CA GLY A 179 2.90 22.26 5.84
C GLY A 179 1.99 22.49 7.05
N GLY A 180 0.80 21.86 7.09
CA GLY A 180 -0.06 21.93 8.27
C GLY A 180 -0.91 23.20 8.42
N GLN A 181 -1.19 23.97 7.37
CA GLN A 181 -2.14 25.10 7.45
C GLN A 181 -3.57 24.66 7.88
N ASP A 182 -3.89 23.36 7.78
CA ASP A 182 -5.13 22.70 8.22
C ASP A 182 -4.94 21.90 9.56
N SER A 183 -3.78 22.03 10.23
CA SER A 183 -3.34 21.23 11.39
C SER A 183 -4.30 21.30 12.59
N GLY A 184 -5.12 22.35 12.70
CA GLY A 184 -6.08 22.48 13.78
C GLY A 184 -7.28 21.53 13.67
N LYS A 185 -7.59 21.02 12.47
CA LYS A 185 -8.75 20.15 12.24
C LYS A 185 -8.38 18.66 12.22
N TYR A 186 -7.20 18.32 11.68
CA TYR A 186 -6.75 16.95 11.52
C TYR A 186 -5.29 16.80 12.02
N PRO A 187 -5.06 16.74 13.33
CA PRO A 187 -3.71 16.76 13.90
C PRO A 187 -2.86 15.54 13.51
N THR A 188 -3.49 14.39 13.24
CA THR A 188 -2.85 13.15 12.78
C THR A 188 -2.80 13.02 11.25
N GLY A 189 -3.25 14.04 10.52
CA GLY A 189 -3.33 14.05 9.05
C GLY A 189 -4.59 13.41 8.47
N LYS A 190 -4.63 13.28 7.14
CA LYS A 190 -5.79 12.78 6.38
C LYS A 190 -5.56 11.40 5.74
N GLN A 191 -4.63 10.61 6.26
CA GLN A 191 -4.25 9.32 5.65
C GLN A 191 -5.34 8.26 5.71
N ARG A 192 -6.23 8.34 6.70
CA ARG A 192 -7.42 7.48 6.78
C ARG A 192 -8.42 7.73 5.64
N MET A 193 -8.31 8.84 4.89
CA MET A 193 -9.21 9.13 3.78
C MET A 193 -9.02 8.18 2.59
N GLU A 194 -7.81 7.62 2.41
CA GLU A 194 -7.52 6.68 1.33
C GLU A 194 -8.31 5.36 1.48
N PRO A 195 -8.15 4.59 2.57
CA PRO A 195 -8.92 3.37 2.74
C PRO A 195 -10.42 3.64 2.91
N LEU A 196 -10.83 4.82 3.40
CA LEU A 196 -12.23 5.22 3.43
C LEU A 196 -12.82 5.35 2.02
N GLY A 197 -12.09 5.96 1.09
CA GLY A 197 -12.49 6.02 -0.32
C GLY A 197 -12.65 4.63 -0.94
N VAL A 198 -11.72 3.72 -0.65
CA VAL A 198 -11.78 2.32 -1.11
C VAL A 198 -12.97 1.58 -0.52
N VAL A 199 -13.30 1.79 0.76
CA VAL A 199 -14.49 1.18 1.40
C VAL A 199 -15.77 1.66 0.74
N ILE A 200 -15.93 2.98 0.53
CA ILE A 200 -17.13 3.54 -0.14
C ILE A 200 -17.27 2.97 -1.54
N PHE A 201 -16.17 2.91 -2.31
CA PHE A 201 -16.16 2.34 -3.65
C PHE A 201 -16.55 0.85 -3.65
N SER A 202 -15.98 0.08 -2.73
CA SER A 202 -16.27 -1.36 -2.63
C SER A 202 -17.75 -1.62 -2.35
N VAL A 203 -18.42 -0.78 -1.56
CA VAL A 203 -19.88 -0.88 -1.32
C VAL A 203 -20.68 -0.67 -2.62
N PHE A 204 -20.31 0.33 -3.43
CA PHE A 204 -20.96 0.53 -4.73
C PHE A 204 -20.73 -0.66 -5.67
N MET A 205 -19.49 -1.17 -5.74
CA MET A 205 -19.16 -2.33 -6.58
C MET A 205 -19.97 -3.56 -6.19
N ILE A 206 -20.01 -3.90 -4.90
CA ILE A 206 -20.79 -5.05 -4.40
C ILE A 206 -22.27 -4.87 -4.72
N ALA A 207 -22.85 -3.68 -4.52
CA ALA A 207 -24.26 -3.42 -4.81
C ALA A 207 -24.59 -3.58 -6.30
N MET A 208 -23.73 -3.09 -7.18
CA MET A 208 -23.90 -3.17 -8.63
C MET A 208 -23.82 -4.63 -9.12
N PHE A 209 -22.80 -5.37 -8.69
CA PHE A 209 -22.67 -6.77 -9.09
C PHE A 209 -23.72 -7.67 -8.44
N LEU A 210 -24.28 -7.30 -7.28
CA LEU A 210 -25.46 -7.96 -6.73
C LEU A 210 -26.67 -7.78 -7.66
N GLN A 211 -26.89 -6.58 -8.21
CA GLN A 211 -27.98 -6.35 -9.18
C GLN A 211 -27.77 -7.18 -10.46
N VAL A 212 -26.54 -7.23 -10.97
CA VAL A 212 -26.18 -8.07 -12.14
C VAL A 212 -26.45 -9.55 -11.84
N GLY A 213 -26.07 -10.03 -10.66
CA GLY A 213 -26.34 -11.40 -10.24
C GLY A 213 -27.83 -11.71 -10.12
N VAL A 214 -28.62 -10.81 -9.52
CA VAL A 214 -30.08 -10.96 -9.43
C VAL A 214 -30.72 -11.00 -10.82
N GLU A 215 -30.31 -10.12 -11.73
CA GLU A 215 -30.79 -10.11 -13.12
C GLU A 215 -30.41 -11.39 -13.88
N GLY A 216 -29.17 -11.88 -13.70
CA GLY A 216 -28.73 -13.15 -14.26
C GLY A 216 -29.55 -14.34 -13.74
N VAL A 217 -29.86 -14.38 -12.44
CA VAL A 217 -30.74 -15.43 -11.86
C VAL A 217 -32.16 -15.33 -12.40
N LYS A 218 -32.72 -14.12 -12.52
CA LYS A 218 -34.06 -13.92 -13.09
C LYS A 218 -34.14 -14.47 -14.51
N ARG A 219 -33.18 -14.16 -15.37
CA ARG A 219 -33.12 -14.68 -16.75
C ARG A 219 -33.00 -16.20 -16.79
N LEU A 220 -32.21 -16.78 -15.88
CA LEU A 220 -32.07 -18.23 -15.77
C LEU A 220 -33.38 -18.92 -15.37
N VAL A 221 -34.13 -18.34 -14.43
CA VAL A 221 -35.41 -18.86 -13.94
C VAL A 221 -36.54 -18.65 -14.94
N ALA A 222 -36.63 -17.46 -15.54
CA ALA A 222 -37.67 -17.10 -16.50
C ALA A 222 -37.58 -17.91 -17.80
N LYS A 223 -36.44 -18.58 -18.06
CA LYS A 223 -36.11 -19.18 -19.36
C LYS A 223 -36.32 -18.18 -20.50
N GLU A 224 -36.14 -16.89 -20.22
CA GLU A 224 -36.14 -15.84 -21.24
C GLU A 224 -34.87 -16.03 -22.05
N GLN A 225 -35.03 -16.78 -23.13
CA GLN A 225 -34.02 -17.06 -24.12
C GLN A 225 -34.15 -16.06 -25.26
N GLU A 226 -34.12 -14.77 -24.95
CA GLU A 226 -33.72 -13.84 -26.00
C GLU A 226 -32.26 -14.18 -26.29
N ALA A 227 -32.01 -14.74 -27.47
CA ALA A 227 -30.67 -14.93 -27.96
C ALA A 227 -29.97 -13.58 -27.79
N PHE A 228 -28.93 -13.54 -26.95
CA PHE A 228 -28.07 -12.38 -26.80
C PHE A 228 -27.43 -12.16 -28.17
N ASN A 229 -28.12 -11.42 -29.04
CA ASN A 229 -27.62 -11.03 -30.33
C ASN A 229 -26.50 -10.06 -29.99
N LEU A 230 -25.27 -10.59 -29.96
CA LEU A 230 -24.04 -9.81 -29.93
C LEU A 230 -24.08 -8.95 -31.18
N ASP A 231 -24.68 -7.77 -31.04
CA ASP A 231 -24.65 -6.77 -32.08
C ASP A 231 -23.18 -6.55 -32.43
N LYS A 232 -22.88 -6.42 -33.72
CA LYS A 232 -21.51 -6.22 -34.19
C LYS A 232 -20.88 -5.03 -33.48
N THR A 233 -21.69 -4.04 -33.12
CA THR A 233 -21.33 -2.88 -32.30
C THR A 233 -20.85 -3.28 -30.90
N THR A 234 -21.62 -4.10 -30.15
CA THR A 234 -21.24 -4.58 -28.82
C THR A 234 -19.96 -5.39 -28.84
N LEU A 235 -19.83 -6.31 -29.80
CA LEU A 235 -18.62 -7.13 -29.95
C LEU A 235 -17.39 -6.26 -30.26
N THR A 236 -17.56 -5.22 -31.08
CA THR A 236 -16.50 -4.25 -31.38
C THR A 236 -16.11 -3.44 -30.14
N ILE A 237 -17.08 -2.96 -29.36
CA ILE A 237 -16.84 -2.20 -28.12
C ILE A 237 -16.09 -3.06 -27.09
N MET A 238 -16.51 -4.33 -26.90
CA MET A 238 -15.84 -5.25 -26.00
C MET A 238 -14.43 -5.59 -26.49
N GLY A 239 -14.24 -5.82 -27.79
CA GLY A 239 -12.92 -6.05 -28.38
C GLY A 239 -11.96 -4.86 -28.23
N VAL A 240 -12.45 -3.64 -28.45
CA VAL A 240 -11.68 -2.40 -28.22
C VAL A 240 -11.34 -2.23 -26.74
N THR A 241 -12.26 -2.58 -25.83
CA THR A 241 -12.03 -2.53 -24.38
C THR A 241 -10.91 -3.50 -23.98
N ILE A 242 -10.98 -4.77 -24.44
CA ILE A 242 -9.95 -5.79 -24.20
C ILE A 242 -8.59 -5.33 -24.73
N ALA A 243 -8.53 -4.81 -25.96
CA ALA A 243 -7.29 -4.32 -26.55
C ALA A 243 -6.69 -3.16 -25.74
N THR A 244 -7.52 -2.17 -25.38
CA THR A 244 -7.08 -0.97 -24.64
C THR A 244 -6.57 -1.33 -23.24
N LYS A 245 -7.32 -2.15 -22.50
CA LYS A 245 -6.93 -2.61 -21.16
C LYS A 245 -5.69 -3.52 -21.19
N THR A 246 -5.52 -4.32 -22.24
CA THR A 246 -4.30 -5.13 -22.44
C THR A 246 -3.07 -4.24 -22.64
N VAL A 247 -3.18 -3.17 -23.43
CA VAL A 247 -2.09 -2.19 -23.60
C VAL A 247 -1.78 -1.51 -22.27
N ALA A 248 -2.81 -1.06 -21.54
CA ALA A 248 -2.64 -0.43 -20.22
C ALA A 248 -1.98 -1.38 -19.21
N TRP A 249 -2.34 -2.67 -19.23
CA TRP A 249 -1.72 -3.72 -18.43
C TRP A 249 -0.24 -3.89 -18.78
N LEU A 250 0.10 -4.04 -20.07
CA LEU A 250 1.49 -4.24 -20.50
C LEU A 250 2.40 -3.04 -20.21
N LEU A 251 1.87 -1.82 -20.33
CA LEU A 251 2.61 -0.59 -20.00
C LEU A 251 2.84 -0.48 -18.49
N SER A 252 1.79 -0.73 -17.69
CA SER A 252 1.86 -0.66 -16.23
C SER A 252 2.73 -1.77 -15.64
N ALA A 253 2.72 -2.99 -16.22
CA ALA A 253 3.52 -4.13 -15.76
C ALA A 253 5.04 -3.90 -15.89
N ARG A 254 5.48 -2.97 -16.75
CA ARG A 254 6.90 -2.62 -16.91
C ARG A 254 7.42 -1.69 -15.82
N VAL A 255 6.53 -1.01 -15.10
CA VAL A 255 6.91 -0.06 -14.04
C VAL A 255 6.91 -0.78 -12.70
N LYS A 256 8.10 -0.94 -12.11
CA LYS A 256 8.27 -1.54 -10.78
C LYS A 256 7.99 -0.54 -9.68
N SER A 257 6.70 -0.25 -9.48
CA SER A 257 6.17 0.54 -8.37
C SER A 257 4.92 -0.16 -7.84
N ASN A 258 4.76 -0.25 -6.52
CA ASN A 258 3.64 -0.94 -5.89
C ASN A 258 2.28 -0.39 -6.38
N GLY A 259 2.16 0.95 -6.50
CA GLY A 259 0.94 1.59 -6.99
C GLY A 259 0.66 1.30 -8.47
N VAL A 260 1.68 1.25 -9.32
CA VAL A 260 1.50 0.94 -10.75
C VAL A 260 1.27 -0.55 -10.99
N GLN A 261 1.83 -1.43 -10.14
CA GLN A 261 1.55 -2.86 -10.19
C GLN A 261 0.11 -3.19 -9.77
N ALA A 262 -0.44 -2.50 -8.78
CA ALA A 262 -1.86 -2.61 -8.44
C ALA A 262 -2.75 -2.24 -9.65
N LEU A 263 -2.41 -1.16 -10.34
CA LEU A 263 -3.10 -0.73 -11.56
C LEU A 263 -2.94 -1.70 -12.73
N ALA A 264 -1.79 -2.36 -12.83
CA ALA A 264 -1.55 -3.40 -13.81
C ALA A 264 -2.41 -4.64 -13.53
N GLN A 265 -2.54 -5.01 -12.25
CA GLN A 265 -3.36 -6.13 -11.81
C GLN A 265 -4.86 -5.85 -12.03
N ASP A 266 -5.32 -4.63 -11.77
CA ASP A 266 -6.68 -4.16 -12.05
C ASP A 266 -7.02 -4.27 -13.55
N ASN A 267 -6.20 -3.66 -14.41
CA ASN A 267 -6.36 -3.77 -15.87
C ASN A 267 -6.31 -5.21 -16.37
N LYS A 268 -5.51 -6.08 -15.74
CA LYS A 268 -5.45 -7.51 -16.07
C LYS A 268 -6.77 -8.20 -15.72
N ASN A 269 -7.27 -7.97 -14.51
CA ASN A 269 -8.53 -8.52 -14.03
C ASN A 269 -9.67 -8.12 -14.98
N ASP A 270 -9.76 -6.85 -15.38
CA ASP A 270 -10.76 -6.37 -16.34
C ASP A 270 -10.69 -7.07 -17.70
N VAL A 271 -9.47 -7.33 -18.21
CA VAL A 271 -9.28 -8.08 -19.45
C VAL A 271 -9.83 -9.50 -19.29
N PHE A 272 -9.53 -10.19 -18.18
CA PHE A 272 -10.06 -11.53 -17.94
C PHE A 272 -11.59 -11.52 -17.87
N PHE A 273 -12.18 -10.62 -17.08
CA PHE A 273 -13.63 -10.55 -16.93
C PHE A 273 -14.35 -10.21 -18.23
N THR A 274 -13.88 -9.18 -18.94
CA THR A 274 -14.47 -8.79 -20.23
C THR A 274 -14.37 -9.91 -21.26
N THR A 275 -13.27 -10.67 -21.24
CA THR A 275 -13.06 -11.82 -22.12
C THR A 275 -14.07 -12.94 -21.83
N PHE A 276 -14.23 -13.31 -20.55
CA PHE A 276 -15.20 -14.34 -20.17
C PHE A 276 -16.65 -13.92 -20.47
N SER A 277 -16.99 -12.64 -20.27
CA SER A 277 -18.30 -12.07 -20.62
C SER A 277 -18.62 -12.11 -22.12
N VAL A 278 -17.61 -12.25 -23.01
CA VAL A 278 -17.81 -12.48 -24.45
C VAL A 278 -17.88 -13.97 -24.77
N ILE A 279 -17.02 -14.78 -24.12
CA ILE A 279 -16.92 -16.22 -24.38
C ILE A 279 -18.20 -16.95 -23.97
N PHE A 280 -18.77 -16.66 -22.80
CA PHE A 280 -19.98 -17.35 -22.32
C PHE A 280 -21.17 -17.22 -23.30
N PRO A 281 -21.55 -16.01 -23.76
CA PRO A 281 -22.57 -15.88 -24.80
C PRO A 281 -22.14 -16.50 -26.13
N GLY A 282 -20.89 -16.31 -26.58
CA GLY A 282 -20.42 -16.85 -27.86
C GLY A 282 -20.46 -18.38 -27.94
N VAL A 283 -20.01 -19.07 -26.89
CA VAL A 283 -20.11 -20.54 -26.78
C VAL A 283 -21.57 -20.97 -26.61
N GLY A 284 -22.37 -20.20 -25.84
CA GLY A 284 -23.79 -20.45 -25.66
C GLY A 284 -24.55 -20.43 -27.00
N THR A 285 -24.25 -19.47 -27.88
CA THR A 285 -24.83 -19.43 -29.23
C THR A 285 -24.32 -20.57 -30.11
N ALA A 286 -23.02 -20.87 -30.09
CA ALA A 286 -22.42 -21.91 -30.94
C ALA A 286 -22.91 -23.33 -30.60
N LEU A 287 -23.09 -23.61 -29.31
CA LEU A 287 -23.57 -24.91 -28.79
C LEU A 287 -25.10 -24.96 -28.60
N GLN A 288 -25.83 -23.89 -28.94
CA GLN A 288 -27.27 -23.75 -28.70
C GLN A 288 -27.66 -23.96 -27.22
N LEU A 289 -26.81 -23.48 -26.31
CA LEU A 289 -27.00 -23.49 -24.85
C LEU A 289 -27.30 -22.06 -24.36
N PRO A 290 -28.54 -21.56 -24.50
CA PRO A 290 -28.90 -20.18 -24.16
C PRO A 290 -28.85 -19.87 -22.65
N TRP A 291 -28.81 -20.88 -21.78
CA TRP A 291 -28.64 -20.71 -20.34
C TRP A 291 -27.19 -20.42 -19.92
N LEU A 292 -26.23 -20.62 -20.83
CA LEU A 292 -24.81 -20.47 -20.52
C LEU A 292 -24.41 -19.01 -20.27
N ASP A 293 -25.04 -18.08 -20.99
CA ASP A 293 -24.83 -16.63 -20.83
C ASP A 293 -25.30 -16.12 -19.46
N PRO A 294 -26.57 -16.28 -19.05
CA PRO A 294 -27.01 -15.84 -17.73
C PRO A 294 -26.30 -16.58 -16.59
N LEU A 295 -25.93 -17.85 -16.78
CA LEU A 295 -25.11 -18.57 -15.79
C LEU A 295 -23.71 -17.98 -15.67
N GLY A 296 -23.06 -17.68 -16.80
CA GLY A 296 -21.75 -17.03 -16.84
C GLY A 296 -21.77 -15.69 -16.12
N GLY A 297 -22.78 -14.86 -16.38
CA GLY A 297 -22.98 -13.60 -15.67
C GLY A 297 -23.16 -13.76 -14.16
N VAL A 298 -23.94 -14.76 -13.71
CA VAL A 298 -24.10 -15.06 -12.27
C VAL A 298 -22.77 -15.49 -11.64
N ILE A 299 -22.03 -16.41 -12.28
CA ILE A 299 -20.74 -16.89 -11.77
C ILE A 299 -19.74 -15.72 -11.67
N LEU A 300 -19.68 -14.88 -12.70
CA LEU A 300 -18.80 -13.72 -12.74
C LEU A 300 -19.15 -12.72 -11.64
N SER A 301 -20.44 -12.42 -11.47
CA SER A 301 -20.89 -11.48 -10.45
C SER A 301 -20.55 -11.94 -9.03
N LEU A 302 -20.69 -13.24 -8.73
CA LEU A 302 -20.29 -13.82 -7.46
C LEU A 302 -18.78 -13.70 -7.21
N TYR A 303 -17.96 -13.94 -8.24
CA TYR A 303 -16.51 -13.79 -8.13
C TYR A 303 -16.13 -12.36 -7.72
N ILE A 304 -16.68 -11.36 -8.44
CA ILE A 304 -16.41 -9.95 -8.19
C ILE A 304 -16.90 -9.53 -6.79
N ILE A 305 -18.08 -10.00 -6.36
CA ILE A 305 -18.59 -9.72 -5.01
C ILE A 305 -17.63 -10.24 -3.94
N ILE A 306 -17.08 -11.45 -4.08
CA ILE A 306 -16.14 -12.01 -3.12
C ILE A 306 -14.86 -11.16 -3.07
N GLU A 307 -14.28 -10.84 -4.23
CA GLU A 307 -13.03 -10.04 -4.34
C GLU A 307 -13.19 -8.64 -3.71
N TRP A 308 -14.30 -7.95 -4.01
CA TRP A 308 -14.56 -6.63 -3.43
C TRP A 308 -14.96 -6.69 -1.97
N THR A 309 -15.59 -7.77 -1.50
CA THR A 309 -15.86 -7.97 -0.07
C THR A 309 -14.57 -8.15 0.72
N GLU A 310 -13.61 -8.92 0.19
CA GLU A 310 -12.28 -9.05 0.81
C GLU A 310 -11.55 -7.71 0.87
N THR A 311 -11.57 -6.96 -0.24
CA THR A 311 -10.97 -5.62 -0.33
C THR A 311 -11.63 -4.63 0.64
N LEU A 312 -12.96 -4.64 0.74
CA LEU A 312 -13.73 -3.84 1.70
C LEU A 312 -13.30 -4.17 3.13
N MET A 313 -13.30 -5.46 3.49
CA MET A 313 -12.99 -5.89 4.85
C MET A 313 -11.53 -5.61 5.23
N LEU A 314 -10.60 -5.68 4.28
CA LEU A 314 -9.21 -5.33 4.51
C LEU A 314 -9.06 -3.83 4.85
N ASN A 315 -9.61 -2.96 4.00
CA ASN A 315 -9.52 -1.51 4.19
C ASN A 315 -10.31 -1.04 5.43
N PHE A 316 -11.45 -1.67 5.70
CA PHE A 316 -12.23 -1.41 6.91
C PHE A 316 -11.44 -1.77 8.19
N ARG A 317 -10.76 -2.92 8.20
CA ARG A 317 -9.90 -3.32 9.33
C ARG A 317 -8.70 -2.38 9.51
N GLN A 318 -8.12 -1.88 8.42
CA GLN A 318 -7.04 -0.88 8.49
C GLN A 318 -7.53 0.45 9.05
N LEU A 319 -8.76 0.87 8.72
CA LEU A 319 -9.41 2.05 9.32
C LEU A 319 -9.67 1.87 10.82
N SER A 320 -9.99 0.65 11.25
CA SER A 320 -10.33 0.33 12.65
C SER A 320 -9.12 0.11 13.55
N GLY A 321 -7.88 0.24 13.06
CA GLY A 321 -6.71 0.03 13.90
C GLY A 321 -6.24 -1.42 14.02
N ARG A 322 -6.42 -2.23 12.96
CA ARG A 322 -5.90 -3.62 12.96
C ARG A 322 -4.40 -3.65 13.27
N ALA A 323 -3.99 -4.62 14.09
CA ALA A 323 -2.58 -4.89 14.37
C ALA A 323 -1.78 -5.17 13.08
N ALA A 324 -0.54 -4.69 13.06
CA ALA A 324 0.40 -4.90 11.97
C ALA A 324 0.67 -6.39 11.73
N ASP A 325 1.09 -6.72 10.51
CA ASP A 325 1.43 -8.11 10.21
C ASP A 325 2.66 -8.56 11.03
N PRO A 326 2.77 -9.87 11.36
CA PRO A 326 3.85 -10.36 12.22
C PRO A 326 5.26 -9.99 11.73
N ASP A 327 5.46 -9.86 10.42
CA ASP A 327 6.74 -9.50 9.82
C ASP A 327 7.05 -7.99 9.94
N GLU A 328 6.02 -7.13 9.98
CA GLU A 328 6.19 -5.70 10.27
C GLU A 328 6.49 -5.49 11.76
N TYR A 329 5.75 -6.16 12.64
CA TYR A 329 6.01 -6.15 14.08
C TYR A 329 7.45 -6.56 14.40
N ARG A 330 7.92 -7.67 13.80
CA ARG A 330 9.30 -8.15 13.94
C ARG A 330 10.32 -7.15 13.43
N ARG A 331 10.06 -6.46 12.32
CA ARG A 331 10.94 -5.41 11.78
C ARG A 331 11.11 -4.26 12.78
N MET A 332 10.00 -3.78 13.37
CA MET A 332 10.04 -2.71 14.39
C MET A 332 10.79 -3.16 15.64
N LEU A 333 10.47 -4.36 16.14
CA LEU A 333 11.16 -4.93 17.29
C LEU A 333 12.66 -5.07 17.04
N TYR A 334 13.03 -5.59 15.86
CA TYR A 334 14.43 -5.74 15.48
C TYR A 334 15.15 -4.40 15.53
N LEU A 335 14.61 -3.36 14.90
CA LEU A 335 15.17 -2.00 14.91
C LEU A 335 15.41 -1.50 16.34
N ILE A 336 14.41 -1.60 17.22
CA ILE A 336 14.52 -1.13 18.60
C ILE A 336 15.63 -1.92 19.34
N THR A 337 15.70 -3.23 19.14
CA THR A 337 16.71 -4.07 19.79
C THR A 337 18.14 -3.84 19.28
N ARG A 338 18.34 -3.02 18.24
CA ARG A 338 19.70 -2.61 17.80
C ARG A 338 20.34 -1.58 18.73
N PHE A 339 19.55 -0.92 19.57
CA PHE A 339 20.04 0.02 20.56
C PHE A 339 20.43 -0.73 21.84
N LYS A 340 21.64 -0.47 22.36
CA LYS A 340 22.26 -1.26 23.45
C LYS A 340 21.57 -1.08 24.82
N MET A 341 21.03 0.10 25.07
CA MET A 341 20.62 0.54 26.41
C MET A 341 19.21 0.09 26.83
N PRO A 342 18.15 0.24 26.00
CA PRO A 342 16.80 -0.06 26.44
C PRO A 342 16.46 -1.55 26.39
N LYS A 343 15.67 -2.01 27.36
CA LYS A 343 14.92 -3.28 27.24
C LYS A 343 13.53 -2.98 26.72
N VAL A 344 13.04 -3.75 25.75
CA VAL A 344 11.68 -3.59 25.24
C VAL A 344 10.69 -4.25 26.20
N SER A 345 9.87 -3.45 26.86
CA SER A 345 8.82 -3.93 27.78
C SER A 345 7.51 -4.19 27.05
N TYR A 346 7.14 -3.27 26.15
CA TYR A 346 5.92 -3.32 25.35
C TYR A 346 6.20 -2.80 23.95
N LEU A 347 5.54 -3.40 22.96
CA LEU A 347 5.53 -2.93 21.58
C LEU A 347 4.15 -3.21 21.02
N GLU A 348 3.51 -2.20 20.47
CA GLU A 348 2.27 -2.30 19.74
C GLU A 348 2.41 -1.57 18.40
N VAL A 349 2.02 -2.24 17.34
CA VAL A 349 2.10 -1.69 15.98
C VAL A 349 0.76 -1.94 15.33
N TYR A 350 0.11 -0.88 14.86
CA TYR A 350 -1.24 -0.96 14.32
C TYR A 350 -1.43 0.03 13.16
N HIS A 351 -2.38 -0.27 12.28
CA HIS A 351 -2.68 0.56 11.14
C HIS A 351 -3.44 1.84 11.51
N ALA A 352 -3.05 2.96 10.93
CA ALA A 352 -3.79 4.22 10.95
C ALA A 352 -4.13 4.63 9.52
N GLY A 353 -4.99 3.85 8.88
CA GLY A 353 -5.17 3.91 7.44
C GLY A 353 -4.19 2.96 6.75
N THR A 354 -3.51 3.42 5.69
CA THR A 354 -2.52 2.59 4.96
C THR A 354 -1.16 2.50 5.64
N GLU A 355 -0.83 3.45 6.52
CA GLU A 355 0.45 3.49 7.27
C GLU A 355 0.28 2.97 8.71
N LEU A 356 1.40 2.70 9.37
CA LEU A 356 1.51 2.14 10.71
C LEU A 356 1.79 3.22 11.76
N ILE A 357 1.22 3.06 12.94
CA ILE A 357 1.65 3.72 14.17
C ILE A 357 2.38 2.68 15.02
N CYS A 358 3.52 3.08 15.57
CA CYS A 358 4.31 2.26 16.48
C CYS A 358 4.31 2.89 17.87
N GLU A 359 3.88 2.14 18.87
CA GLU A 359 3.95 2.52 20.28
C GLU A 359 4.88 1.55 21.00
N ALA A 360 5.94 2.05 21.64
CA ALA A 360 6.91 1.21 22.31
C ALA A 360 7.24 1.75 23.70
N ASP A 361 7.21 0.86 24.70
CA ASP A 361 7.66 1.15 26.05
C ASP A 361 9.05 0.54 26.24
N LEU A 362 10.01 1.43 26.48
CA LEU A 362 11.41 1.12 26.65
C LEU A 362 11.81 1.28 28.10
N GLN A 363 12.41 0.25 28.66
CA GLN A 363 12.92 0.27 30.01
C GLN A 363 14.39 0.67 30.04
N PHE A 364 14.70 1.67 30.86
CA PHE A 364 16.04 2.13 31.18
C PHE A 364 16.39 1.84 32.66
N SER A 365 17.67 1.77 32.98
CA SER A 365 18.11 1.65 34.39
C SER A 365 17.90 2.99 35.10
N LYS A 366 17.56 2.96 36.39
CA LYS A 366 17.30 4.17 37.21
C LYS A 366 18.51 5.09 37.31
N GLU A 367 19.70 4.53 37.11
CA GLU A 367 20.98 5.22 37.17
C GLU A 367 21.32 5.93 35.86
N THR A 368 20.55 5.68 34.79
CA THR A 368 20.77 6.30 33.47
C THR A 368 20.40 7.80 33.53
N PRO A 369 21.29 8.73 33.16
CA PRO A 369 20.96 10.14 33.10
C PRO A 369 19.78 10.39 32.15
N PHE A 370 18.88 11.31 32.53
CA PHE A 370 17.70 11.65 31.73
C PHE A 370 18.06 12.08 30.30
N GLU A 371 19.16 12.80 30.13
CA GLU A 371 19.67 13.21 28.82
C GLU A 371 19.94 12.00 27.91
N VAL A 372 20.57 10.95 28.43
CA VAL A 372 20.84 9.72 27.68
C VAL A 372 19.54 8.99 27.35
N VAL A 373 18.61 8.93 28.31
CA VAL A 373 17.28 8.35 28.09
C VAL A 373 16.56 9.07 26.96
N HIS A 374 16.51 10.40 27.00
CA HIS A 374 15.88 11.23 25.99
C HIS A 374 16.51 11.04 24.61
N ASN A 375 17.83 11.15 24.50
CA ASN A 375 18.55 11.05 23.22
C ASN A 375 18.37 9.67 22.58
N VAL A 376 18.41 8.59 23.37
CA VAL A 376 18.19 7.23 22.87
C VAL A 376 16.74 7.02 22.45
N SER A 377 15.77 7.47 23.24
CA SER A 377 14.34 7.36 22.90
C SER A 377 14.00 8.13 21.63
N GLU A 378 14.51 9.34 21.47
CA GLU A 378 14.26 10.17 20.28
C GLU A 378 14.95 9.58 19.04
N ALA A 379 16.17 9.04 19.18
CA ALA A 379 16.85 8.35 18.08
C ALA A 379 16.09 7.11 17.60
N ILE A 380 15.51 6.35 18.53
CA ILE A 380 14.64 5.21 18.19
C ILE A 380 13.37 5.70 17.48
N GLN A 381 12.75 6.77 17.98
CA GLN A 381 11.56 7.36 17.36
C GLN A 381 11.85 7.78 15.91
N VAL A 382 12.92 8.52 15.69
CA VAL A 382 13.31 8.98 14.35
C VAL A 382 13.65 7.79 13.46
N ALA A 383 14.42 6.81 13.94
CA ALA A 383 14.76 5.62 13.16
C ALA A 383 13.50 4.84 12.73
N LEU A 384 12.50 4.69 13.62
CA LEU A 384 11.22 4.07 13.26
C LEU A 384 10.45 4.89 12.22
N GLU A 385 10.39 6.22 12.37
CA GLU A 385 9.69 7.13 11.44
C GLU A 385 10.36 7.25 10.07
N CYS A 386 11.61 6.79 9.93
CA CYS A 386 12.30 6.71 8.64
C CYS A 386 11.90 5.47 7.81
N LEU A 387 11.26 4.48 8.44
CA LEU A 387 10.71 3.35 7.70
C LEU A 387 9.50 3.81 6.89
N GLU A 388 9.41 3.37 5.63
CA GLU A 388 8.39 3.88 4.71
C GLU A 388 6.96 3.68 5.24
N ASP A 389 6.70 2.53 5.84
CA ASP A 389 5.35 2.16 6.25
C ASP A 389 4.93 2.78 7.59
N VAL A 390 5.84 3.46 8.31
CA VAL A 390 5.59 4.04 9.63
C VAL A 390 5.27 5.52 9.49
N ASN A 391 4.08 5.90 9.94
CA ASN A 391 3.64 7.29 9.99
C ASN A 391 4.20 8.04 11.20
N ARG A 392 4.19 7.35 12.35
CA ARG A 392 4.49 7.95 13.65
C ARG A 392 4.96 6.87 14.60
N ALA A 393 5.99 7.19 15.38
CA ALA A 393 6.40 6.40 16.52
C ALA A 393 6.15 7.17 17.82
N TYR A 394 5.74 6.47 18.87
CA TYR A 394 5.63 6.99 20.23
C TYR A 394 6.49 6.11 21.12
N ILE A 395 7.52 6.71 21.70
CA ILE A 395 8.44 6.04 22.59
C ILE A 395 8.18 6.51 24.02
N HIS A 396 7.72 5.60 24.87
CA HIS A 396 7.65 5.81 26.30
C HIS A 396 8.91 5.26 26.96
N ALA A 397 9.53 6.06 27.83
CA ALA A 397 10.70 5.64 28.58
C ALA A 397 10.34 5.41 30.04
N ASP A 398 10.44 4.16 30.48
CA ASP A 398 10.15 3.72 31.84
C ASP A 398 11.43 3.30 32.57
N PHE A 399 11.44 3.44 33.89
CA PHE A 399 12.52 2.93 34.74
C PHE A 399 12.09 1.71 35.58
N THR A 400 10.81 1.36 35.58
CA THR A 400 10.26 0.22 36.34
C THR A 400 9.99 -0.99 35.42
N VAL A 401 10.17 -2.21 35.95
CA VAL A 401 9.89 -3.46 35.21
C VAL A 401 8.39 -3.74 35.14
N LEU A 402 7.67 -3.32 36.18
CA LEU A 402 6.22 -3.36 36.24
C LEU A 402 5.73 -1.92 36.13
N ASN A 403 5.07 -1.63 35.01
CA ASN A 403 4.27 -0.43 34.89
C ASN A 403 2.92 -0.72 35.59
N PRO A 404 2.58 -0.06 36.71
CA PRO A 404 1.36 -0.36 37.45
C PRO A 404 0.13 0.03 36.62
N ALA A 405 -0.38 -0.89 35.81
CA ALA A 405 -1.67 -0.82 35.10
C ALA A 405 -1.97 0.53 34.39
N SER A 406 -0.95 1.27 33.94
CA SER A 406 -1.05 2.73 33.81
C SER A 406 -1.73 3.23 32.53
N HIS A 407 -2.05 2.36 31.58
CA HIS A 407 -3.04 2.64 30.56
C HIS A 407 -4.02 1.47 30.51
N VAL A 408 -5.10 1.56 31.30
CA VAL A 408 -6.21 0.59 31.43
C VAL A 408 -6.35 -0.26 30.17
N ARG A 409 -6.08 -1.58 30.29
CA ARG A 409 -6.31 -2.57 29.23
C ARG A 409 -7.69 -2.33 28.60
N ARG A 410 -7.76 -1.63 27.47
CA ARG A 410 -8.92 -1.69 26.58
C ARG A 410 -8.58 -2.71 25.50
N ARG A 411 -8.54 -3.97 25.93
CA ARG A 411 -8.80 -5.10 25.04
C ARG A 411 -10.27 -5.46 25.23
N GLU A 412 -11.15 -4.77 24.52
CA GLU A 412 -12.50 -5.25 24.21
C GLU A 412 -12.66 -5.33 22.70
#